data_AF-A0A0P0Z9M4-F1
#
_entry.id   AF-A0A0P0Z9M4-F1
#
_cell.length_a   1.000
_cell.length_b   1.000
_cell.length_c   1.000
_cell.angle_alpha   90.00
_cell.angle_beta   90.00
_cell.angle_gamma   90.00
#
_symmetry.space_group_name_H-M   'P 1'
#
loop_
_entity.id
_entity.type
_entity.pdbx_description
1 polymer ?
#
loop_
_entity_poly.entity_id
_entity_poly.type
_entity_poly.pdbx_seq_one_letter_code
_entity_poly.pdbx_strand_id
1 'polypeptide(L)'
;MRAGERIFVNGAVMKVDRKTTLEFLNDVTFLLESHVMQAEDAKTPLRQIYFVVQMMLMDPANLDEPKTLFGESLARMLKTYSNGDILNGLLEIEEMVERGRAFEALKRLRTLIPLEDEILGQPETGVVRPVSQRAMPTEQPKLRLAAGGMS
;
A
#
# COMPACT_ATOMS: atom_id res chain seq x y z
N MET A 1 0.11 -9.21 13.52
CA MET A 1 -0.66 -7.96 13.67
C MET A 1 -0.61 -7.47 15.12
N ARG A 2 -0.75 -6.16 15.37
CA ARG A 2 -0.84 -5.61 16.73
C ARG A 2 -2.25 -5.80 17.28
N ALA A 3 -2.40 -5.87 18.60
CA ALA A 3 -3.71 -5.93 19.24
C ALA A 3 -4.53 -4.67 18.85
N GLY A 4 -5.78 -4.86 18.44
CA GLY A 4 -6.69 -3.79 18.04
C GLY A 4 -6.63 -3.37 16.56
N GLU A 5 -5.63 -3.83 15.80
CA GLU A 5 -5.42 -3.47 14.39
C GLU A 5 -6.49 -4.11 13.49
N ARG A 6 -7.03 -3.32 12.55
CA ARG A 6 -7.99 -3.80 11.54
C ARG A 6 -7.28 -4.24 10.26
N ILE A 7 -7.84 -5.27 9.63
CA ILE A 7 -7.46 -5.73 8.29
C ILE A 7 -8.73 -5.84 7.44
N PHE A 8 -8.66 -5.30 6.22
CA PHE A 8 -9.69 -5.40 5.20
C PHE A 8 -9.28 -6.52 4.25
N VAL A 9 -10.15 -7.49 4.00
CA VAL A 9 -9.90 -8.65 3.14
C VAL A 9 -11.12 -8.90 2.28
N ASN A 10 -11.01 -8.76 0.95
CA ASN A 10 -12.12 -8.98 0.01
C ASN A 10 -13.44 -8.30 0.44
N GLY A 11 -13.37 -7.09 1.00
CA GLY A 11 -14.52 -6.33 1.52
C GLY A 11 -14.99 -6.67 2.94
N ALA A 12 -14.46 -7.72 3.57
CA ALA A 12 -14.69 -7.99 4.98
C ALA A 12 -13.69 -7.22 5.87
N VAL A 13 -14.16 -6.73 7.03
CA VAL A 13 -13.30 -6.10 8.05
C VAL A 13 -13.10 -7.06 9.20
N MET A 14 -11.84 -7.38 9.50
CA MET A 14 -11.47 -8.19 10.65
C MET A 14 -10.68 -7.34 11.67
N LYS A 15 -10.91 -7.56 12.95
CA LYS A 15 -10.16 -6.95 14.06
C LYS A 15 -9.60 -8.05 14.94
N VAL A 16 -8.32 -7.95 15.29
CA VAL A 16 -7.68 -8.87 16.24
C VAL A 16 -7.70 -8.28 17.65
N ASP A 17 -8.09 -9.07 18.65
CA ASP A 17 -8.18 -8.65 20.07
C ASP A 17 -6.80 -8.63 20.76
N ARG A 18 -5.88 -9.47 20.29
CA ARG A 18 -4.53 -9.68 20.81
C ARG A 18 -3.54 -9.84 19.66
N LYS A 19 -2.24 -9.81 19.97
CA LYS A 19 -1.19 -10.11 18.98
C LYS A 19 -1.35 -11.55 18.51
N THR A 20 -1.66 -11.73 17.22
CA THR A 20 -1.79 -13.04 16.57
C THR A 20 -1.15 -13.04 15.18
N THR A 21 -0.91 -14.24 14.66
CA THR A 21 -0.48 -14.49 13.28
C THR A 21 -1.71 -14.94 12.49
N LEU A 22 -1.95 -14.31 11.33
CA LEU A 22 -2.95 -14.74 10.37
C LEU A 22 -2.20 -15.29 9.15
N GLU A 23 -2.60 -16.47 8.70
CA GLU A 23 -2.11 -17.08 7.46
C GLU A 23 -3.28 -17.21 6.50
N PHE A 24 -3.12 -16.70 5.29
CA PHE A 24 -4.06 -16.92 4.21
C PHE A 24 -3.54 -18.06 3.34
N LEU A 25 -4.35 -19.10 3.19
CA LEU A 25 -3.99 -20.29 2.40
C LEU A 25 -4.36 -20.14 0.92
N ASN A 26 -5.00 -19.04 0.55
CA ASN A 26 -5.42 -18.69 -0.81
C ASN A 26 -4.90 -17.28 -1.16
N ASP A 27 -4.92 -16.96 -2.45
CA ASP A 27 -4.67 -15.60 -2.92
C ASP A 27 -5.76 -14.66 -2.38
N VAL A 28 -5.34 -13.75 -1.50
CA VAL A 28 -6.23 -12.73 -0.93
C VAL A 28 -5.67 -11.34 -1.20
N THR A 29 -6.58 -10.42 -1.48
CA THR A 29 -6.24 -9.01 -1.50
C THR A 29 -6.62 -8.39 -0.17
N PHE A 30 -5.66 -7.74 0.50
CA PHE A 30 -5.88 -7.16 1.82
C PHE A 30 -5.26 -5.79 2.00
N LEU A 31 -5.86 -4.99 2.89
CA LEU A 31 -5.36 -3.69 3.31
C LEU A 31 -5.31 -3.64 4.84
N LEU A 32 -4.18 -3.21 5.39
CA LEU A 32 -4.05 -2.98 6.84
C LEU A 32 -4.64 -1.62 7.20
N GLU A 33 -5.05 -1.42 8.45
CA GLU A 33 -5.54 -0.13 8.93
C GLU A 33 -4.52 1.00 8.73
N SER A 34 -3.23 0.73 8.95
CA SER A 34 -2.14 1.70 8.72
C SER A 34 -2.01 2.15 7.26
N HIS A 35 -2.68 1.45 6.37
CA HIS A 35 -2.66 1.63 4.93
C HIS A 35 -3.97 2.23 4.43
N VAL A 36 -4.94 2.47 5.31
CA VAL A 36 -6.20 3.15 4.99
C VAL A 36 -6.03 4.64 5.14
N MET A 37 -6.28 5.38 4.08
CA MET A 37 -6.36 6.84 4.10
C MET A 37 -7.76 7.27 4.55
N GLN A 38 -7.83 8.23 5.47
CA GLN A 38 -9.09 8.85 5.87
C GLN A 38 -9.51 9.93 4.87
N ALA A 39 -10.80 10.21 4.77
CA ALA A 39 -11.32 11.22 3.83
C ALA A 39 -10.73 12.62 4.11
N GLU A 40 -10.42 12.90 5.37
CA GLU A 40 -9.82 14.15 5.80
C GLU A 40 -8.39 14.30 5.27
N ASP A 41 -7.65 13.22 5.05
CA ASP A 41 -6.27 13.24 4.55
C ASP A 41 -6.17 13.34 3.02
N ALA A 42 -7.28 13.16 2.31
CA ALA A 42 -7.36 13.26 0.84
C ALA A 42 -7.34 14.72 0.35
N LYS A 43 -6.30 15.46 0.71
CA LYS A 43 -6.17 16.91 0.46
C LYS A 43 -5.41 17.28 -0.81
N THR A 44 -4.68 16.36 -1.40
CA THR A 44 -3.95 16.54 -2.66
C THR A 44 -4.54 15.66 -3.77
N PRO A 45 -4.36 16.00 -5.05
CA PRO A 45 -4.90 15.21 -6.15
C PRO A 45 -4.54 13.71 -6.10
N LEU A 46 -3.28 13.31 -5.89
CA LEU A 46 -2.91 11.89 -5.81
C LEU A 46 -3.47 11.21 -4.56
N ARG A 47 -3.64 11.94 -3.45
CA ARG A 47 -4.31 11.41 -2.25
C ARG A 47 -5.81 11.21 -2.49
N GLN A 48 -6.46 12.08 -3.27
CA GLN A 48 -7.86 11.92 -3.67
C GLN A 48 -8.06 10.69 -4.56
N ILE A 49 -7.23 10.49 -5.60
CA ILE A 49 -7.37 9.29 -6.44
C ILE A 49 -7.01 8.02 -5.67
N TYR A 50 -6.05 8.10 -4.74
CA TYR A 50 -5.76 7.01 -3.80
C TYR A 50 -7.00 6.64 -2.99
N PHE A 51 -7.71 7.62 -2.44
CA PHE A 51 -8.94 7.38 -1.69
C PHE A 51 -10.02 6.72 -2.56
N VAL A 52 -10.17 7.16 -3.82
CA VAL A 52 -11.13 6.56 -4.76
C VAL A 52 -10.78 5.11 -5.09
N VAL A 53 -9.51 4.80 -5.41
CA VAL A 53 -9.07 3.42 -5.67
C VAL A 53 -9.20 2.55 -4.40
N GLN A 54 -9.01 3.14 -3.21
CA GLN A 54 -9.23 2.45 -1.95
C GLN A 54 -10.70 2.06 -1.78
N MET A 55 -11.66 2.92 -2.14
CA MET A 55 -13.08 2.57 -2.12
C MET A 55 -13.38 1.39 -3.04
N MET A 56 -12.81 1.37 -4.25
CA MET A 56 -12.95 0.22 -5.17
C MET A 56 -12.42 -1.09 -4.58
N LEU A 57 -11.33 -1.01 -3.81
CA LEU A 57 -10.74 -2.17 -3.15
C LEU A 57 -11.60 -2.67 -1.99
N MET A 58 -12.22 -1.75 -1.27
CA MET A 58 -13.05 -2.05 -0.10
C MET A 58 -14.43 -2.60 -0.47
N ASP A 59 -15.02 -2.11 -1.56
CA ASP A 59 -16.32 -2.57 -2.04
C ASP A 59 -16.26 -2.94 -3.54
N PRO A 60 -15.70 -4.11 -3.87
CA PRO A 60 -15.58 -4.56 -5.26
C PRO A 60 -16.93 -4.88 -5.91
N ALA A 61 -18.02 -4.95 -5.14
CA ALA A 61 -19.37 -5.17 -5.68
C ALA A 61 -19.99 -3.87 -6.23
N ASN A 62 -19.56 -2.71 -5.75
CA ASN A 62 -20.12 -1.40 -6.10
C ASN A 62 -19.05 -0.47 -6.71
N LEU A 63 -18.71 -0.73 -7.97
CA LEU A 63 -17.61 -0.04 -8.66
C LEU A 63 -18.03 1.15 -9.53
N ASP A 64 -19.30 1.29 -9.90
CA ASP A 64 -19.74 2.23 -10.94
C ASP A 64 -19.40 3.70 -10.61
N GLU A 65 -19.77 4.16 -9.41
CA GLU A 65 -19.50 5.52 -8.95
C GLU A 65 -17.99 5.76 -8.72
N PRO A 66 -17.26 4.92 -7.95
CA PRO A 66 -15.81 5.07 -7.82
C PRO A 66 -15.05 5.06 -9.15
N LYS A 67 -15.44 4.22 -10.12
CA LYS A 67 -14.79 4.19 -11.45
C LYS A 67 -15.00 5.47 -12.22
N THR A 68 -16.20 6.03 -12.16
CA THR A 68 -16.51 7.33 -12.78
C THR A 68 -15.65 8.44 -12.15
N LEU A 69 -15.63 8.52 -10.81
CA LEU A 69 -14.82 9.50 -10.08
C LEU A 69 -13.32 9.34 -10.36
N PHE A 70 -12.84 8.11 -10.49
CA PHE A 70 -11.46 7.81 -10.85
C PHE A 70 -11.12 8.35 -12.24
N GLY A 71 -11.91 8.02 -13.26
CA GLY A 71 -11.66 8.44 -14.64
C GLY A 71 -11.67 9.96 -14.80
N GLU A 72 -12.64 10.64 -14.16
CA GLU A 72 -12.68 12.10 -14.16
C GLU A 72 -11.48 12.74 -13.47
N SER A 73 -11.08 12.20 -12.32
CA SER A 73 -9.94 12.71 -11.55
C SER A 73 -8.63 12.50 -12.29
N LEU A 74 -8.44 11.32 -12.90
CA LEU A 74 -7.30 11.00 -13.74
C LEU A 74 -7.20 11.96 -14.94
N ALA A 75 -8.30 12.14 -15.68
CA ALA A 75 -8.33 13.02 -16.85
C ALA A 75 -8.01 14.49 -16.50
N ARG A 76 -8.41 14.96 -15.31
CA ARG A 76 -8.00 16.28 -14.80
C ARG A 76 -6.51 16.32 -14.51
N MET A 77 -5.98 15.34 -13.78
CA MET A 77 -4.57 15.28 -13.40
C MET A 77 -3.62 15.21 -14.59
N LEU A 78 -3.95 14.42 -15.62
CA LEU A 78 -3.18 14.34 -16.85
C LEU A 78 -3.07 15.68 -17.61
N LYS A 79 -4.02 16.61 -17.38
CA LYS A 79 -3.99 17.97 -17.95
C LYS A 79 -3.30 18.99 -17.06
N THR A 80 -3.18 18.72 -15.75
CA THR A 80 -2.66 19.68 -14.77
C THR A 80 -1.19 19.41 -14.43
N TYR A 81 -0.78 18.14 -14.32
CA TYR A 81 0.61 17.80 -14.02
C TYR A 81 1.49 17.93 -15.26
N SER A 82 2.71 18.42 -15.05
CA SER A 82 3.79 18.46 -16.06
C SER A 82 4.97 17.56 -15.70
N ASN A 83 5.02 17.03 -14.47
CA ASN A 83 6.06 16.10 -14.04
C ASN A 83 5.88 14.74 -14.75
N GLY A 84 6.91 14.33 -15.50
CA GLY A 84 6.87 13.11 -16.31
C GLY A 84 6.72 11.82 -15.50
N ASP A 85 7.30 11.74 -14.30
CA ASP A 85 7.21 10.55 -13.44
C ASP A 85 5.79 10.38 -12.89
N ILE A 86 5.13 11.47 -12.53
CA ILE A 86 3.72 11.47 -12.12
C ILE A 86 2.84 11.09 -13.31
N LEU A 87 3.03 11.69 -14.48
CA LEU A 87 2.23 11.39 -15.67
C LEU A 87 2.34 9.92 -16.09
N ASN A 88 3.56 9.37 -16.17
CA ASN A 88 3.78 7.96 -16.45
C ASN A 88 3.15 7.06 -15.38
N GLY A 89 3.31 7.42 -14.11
CA GLY A 89 2.70 6.68 -13.01
C GLY A 89 1.18 6.68 -13.09
N LEU A 90 0.54 7.79 -13.46
CA LEU A 90 -0.91 7.89 -13.64
C LEU A 90 -1.42 6.96 -14.75
N LEU A 91 -0.71 6.87 -15.88
CA LEU A 91 -1.04 5.94 -16.97
C LEU A 91 -0.89 4.47 -16.54
N GLU A 92 0.15 4.14 -15.78
CA GLU A 92 0.31 2.80 -15.20
C GLU A 92 -0.84 2.45 -14.23
N ILE A 93 -1.27 3.43 -13.42
CA ILE A 93 -2.39 3.28 -12.48
C ILE A 93 -3.71 3.06 -13.21
N GLU A 94 -3.96 3.78 -14.32
CA GLU A 94 -5.11 3.57 -15.20
C GLU A 94 -5.19 2.12 -15.67
N GLU A 95 -4.10 1.59 -16.25
CA GLU A 95 -4.04 0.20 -16.73
C GLU A 95 -4.26 -0.81 -15.59
N MET A 96 -3.72 -0.54 -14.39
CA MET A 96 -3.93 -1.41 -13.22
C MET A 96 -5.40 -1.43 -12.81
N VAL A 97 -6.07 -0.29 -12.75
CA VAL A 97 -7.48 -0.18 -12.36
C VAL A 97 -8.39 -0.82 -13.40
N GLU A 98 -8.13 -0.62 -14.70
CA GLU A 98 -8.88 -1.26 -15.79
C GLU A 98 -8.80 -2.79 -15.73
N ARG A 99 -7.64 -3.33 -15.31
CA ARG A 99 -7.43 -4.77 -15.12
C ARG A 99 -7.91 -5.30 -13.76
N GLY A 100 -8.58 -4.48 -12.96
CA GLY A 100 -9.08 -4.87 -11.63
C GLY A 100 -7.97 -5.04 -10.57
N ARG A 101 -6.75 -4.55 -10.82
CA ARG A 101 -5.60 -4.64 -9.90
C ARG A 101 -5.53 -3.42 -8.97
N ALA A 102 -6.63 -3.11 -8.28
CA ALA A 102 -6.75 -1.93 -7.43
C ALA A 102 -5.67 -1.88 -6.32
N PHE A 103 -5.27 -3.02 -5.76
CA PHE A 103 -4.20 -3.06 -4.76
C PHE A 103 -2.82 -2.68 -5.32
N GLU A 104 -2.50 -3.10 -6.54
CA GLU A 104 -1.26 -2.69 -7.21
C GLU A 104 -1.29 -1.20 -7.52
N ALA A 105 -2.44 -0.67 -7.97
CA ALA A 105 -2.65 0.76 -8.16
C ALA A 105 -2.41 1.56 -6.87
N LEU A 106 -2.92 1.10 -5.71
CA LEU A 106 -2.64 1.75 -4.42
C LEU A 106 -1.15 1.75 -4.06
N LYS A 107 -0.44 0.64 -4.32
CA LYS A 107 1.01 0.57 -4.11
C LYS A 107 1.73 1.60 -4.98
N ARG A 108 1.34 1.71 -6.24
CA ARG A 108 1.95 2.66 -7.18
C ARG A 108 1.68 4.10 -6.74
N LEU A 109 0.44 4.43 -6.38
CA LEU A 109 0.06 5.75 -5.87
C LEU A 109 0.89 6.18 -4.66
N ARG A 110 1.16 5.28 -3.71
CA ARG A 110 2.03 5.58 -2.55
C ARG A 110 3.44 6.00 -2.94
N THR A 111 3.97 5.50 -4.05
CA THR A 111 5.30 5.91 -4.54
C THR A 111 5.29 7.28 -5.20
N LEU A 112 4.14 7.74 -5.69
CA LEU A 112 3.98 9.02 -6.36
C LEU A 112 3.61 10.15 -5.40
N ILE A 113 2.92 9.85 -4.30
CA ILE A 113 2.50 10.84 -3.30
C ILE A 113 3.68 11.71 -2.80
N PRO A 114 4.86 11.16 -2.43
CA PRO A 114 6.00 11.99 -2.04
C PRO A 114 6.46 12.96 -3.13
N LEU A 115 6.41 12.56 -4.41
CA LEU A 115 6.76 13.42 -5.54
C LEU A 115 5.75 14.57 -5.69
N GLU A 116 4.47 14.30 -5.46
CA GLU A 116 3.45 15.35 -5.44
C GLU A 116 3.64 16.30 -4.24
N ASP A 117 3.94 15.77 -3.06
CA ASP A 117 4.20 16.58 -1.86
C ASP A 117 5.39 17.54 -2.12
N GLU A 118 6.46 17.07 -2.77
CA GLU A 118 7.60 17.90 -3.21
C GLU A 118 7.19 19.00 -4.20
N ILE A 119 6.35 18.67 -5.20
CA ILE A 119 5.88 19.64 -6.21
C ILE A 119 4.98 20.70 -5.59
N LEU A 120 4.11 20.31 -4.66
CA LEU A 120 3.18 21.21 -3.97
C LEU A 120 3.85 22.00 -2.83
N GLY A 121 5.12 21.73 -2.54
CA GLY A 121 5.86 22.37 -1.46
C GLY A 121 5.32 22.00 -0.07
N GLN A 122 4.65 20.86 0.08
CA GLN A 122 4.20 20.36 1.37
C GLN A 122 5.29 19.47 1.98
N PRO A 123 5.85 19.79 3.16
CA PRO A 123 6.75 18.87 3.85
C PRO A 123 6.00 17.60 4.25
N GLU A 124 6.63 16.44 4.02
CA GLU A 124 6.07 15.10 4.23
C GLU A 124 5.32 14.97 5.56
N THR A 125 3.99 14.94 5.52
CA THR A 125 3.17 14.57 6.66
C THR A 125 2.80 13.09 6.55
N GLY A 126 3.63 12.25 7.21
CA GLY A 126 3.13 11.05 7.88
C GLY A 126 3.01 9.72 7.12
N VAL A 127 3.80 9.44 6.09
CA VAL A 127 3.88 8.06 5.56
C VAL A 127 5.02 7.29 6.27
N VAL A 128 4.66 6.52 7.29
CA VAL A 128 5.58 5.57 7.93
C VAL A 128 5.99 4.51 6.91
N ARG A 129 7.23 4.57 6.43
CA ARG A 129 7.82 3.53 5.55
C ARG A 129 7.75 2.17 6.26
N PRO A 130 7.26 1.10 5.62
CA PRO A 130 7.47 -0.23 6.17
C PRO A 130 8.97 -0.51 6.18
N VAL A 131 9.48 -0.96 7.32
CA VAL A 131 10.84 -1.45 7.48
C VAL A 131 10.98 -2.66 6.54
N SER A 132 11.57 -2.47 5.36
CA SER A 132 12.09 -3.58 4.57
C SER A 132 13.05 -4.36 5.46
N GLN A 133 12.76 -5.64 5.65
CA GLN A 133 13.54 -6.58 6.44
C GLN A 133 15.03 -6.40 6.15
N ARG A 134 15.77 -5.90 7.14
CA ARG A 134 17.21 -6.12 7.20
C ARG A 134 17.39 -7.63 7.34
N ALA A 135 17.90 -8.28 6.30
CA ALA A 135 18.30 -9.67 6.35
C ALA A 135 19.22 -9.89 7.56
N MET A 136 18.85 -10.83 8.43
CA MET A 136 19.71 -11.27 9.51
C MET A 136 20.79 -12.19 8.92
N PRO A 137 22.09 -11.98 9.19
CA PRO A 137 23.11 -12.92 8.75
C PRO A 137 22.95 -14.23 9.52
N THR A 138 22.89 -15.33 8.77
CA THR A 138 22.84 -16.69 9.28
C THR A 138 24.17 -17.04 9.96
N GLU A 139 24.27 -16.93 11.28
CA GLU A 139 25.35 -17.57 12.03
C GLU A 139 25.06 -19.06 12.19
N GLN A 140 25.80 -19.89 11.43
CA GLN A 140 25.85 -21.34 11.64
C GLN A 140 26.67 -21.66 12.89
N PRO A 141 26.21 -22.54 13.80
CA PRO A 141 27.02 -22.93 14.95
C PRO A 141 28.15 -23.85 14.49
N LYS A 142 29.41 -23.44 14.72
CA LYS A 142 30.58 -24.29 14.54
C LYS A 142 30.58 -25.41 15.57
N LEU A 143 30.38 -26.65 15.11
CA LEU A 143 30.57 -27.87 15.90
C LEU A 143 32.06 -27.99 16.27
N ARG A 144 32.44 -27.73 17.52
CA ARG A 144 33.80 -28.02 18.01
C ARG A 144 33.88 -29.51 18.39
N LEU A 145 34.42 -30.30 17.47
CA LEU A 145 34.99 -31.61 17.78
C LEU A 145 36.30 -31.39 18.56
N ALA A 146 36.30 -31.67 19.86
CA ALA A 146 37.53 -31.72 20.65
C ALA A 146 38.03 -33.17 20.65
N ALA A 147 38.98 -33.46 19.76
CA ALA A 147 39.83 -34.63 19.86
C ALA A 147 40.95 -34.37 20.88
N GLY A 148 41.11 -35.30 21.83
CA GLY A 148 42.41 -35.78 22.29
C GLY A 148 43.22 -34.93 23.28
N GLY A 149 43.45 -35.52 24.46
CA GLY A 149 44.76 -35.49 25.11
C GLY A 149 44.80 -34.88 26.51
N MET A 150 45.06 -35.71 27.53
CA MET A 150 46.27 -35.70 28.35
C MET A 150 45.98 -36.22 29.77
N SER A 151 46.31 -37.49 30.03
CA SER A 151 47.26 -37.95 31.06
C SER A 151 47.36 -39.47 31.00
#